data_AF-A0A8T6Y7L2-F1
#
_entry.id   AF-A0A8T6Y7L2-F1
#
_cell.length_a   1.000
_cell.length_b   1.000
_cell.length_c   1.000
_cell.angle_alpha   90.00
_cell.angle_beta   90.00
_cell.angle_gamma   90.00
#
_symmetry.space_group_name_H-M   'P 1'
#
loop_
_entity.id
_entity.type
_entity.pdbx_description
1 polymer ?
#
loop_
_entity_poly.entity_id
_entity_poly.type
_entity_poly.pdbx_seq_one_letter_code
_entity_poly.pdbx_strand_id
1 'polypeptide(L)'
;MPVPPIHPGALTQHKIDRTRSFWERLLERPLADGYSYSQEGDCIVQTAQAGDNVIVFDRSSGVANEQFVGCAISDYRRITDFVETESTVVPSVAAYTYQLKHTTPVAGTFFLQDSTGTVMTDVSPGAPAAVNEYSVSVGGLVTFHSAKAGATISLIRYTYTPTVAELNALFYQRPLVAQGQTRLAQVPVATGHCEIFTTQYDTSKTYAIGARVYTGASGKFTTDTTAVAVAGVVISLPSVSDVFLGVTYNTRVPGAMTF
;
A
#
# COMPACT_ATOMS: atom_id res chain seq x y z
N MET A 1 24.99 -9.61 -32.84
CA MET A 1 23.80 -9.85 -32.00
C MET A 1 22.95 -8.61 -32.04
N PRO A 2 21.68 -8.68 -32.44
CA PRO A 2 20.82 -7.51 -32.47
C PRO A 2 20.48 -7.10 -31.04
N VAL A 3 20.69 -5.82 -30.74
CA VAL A 3 20.29 -5.18 -29.49
C VAL A 3 18.75 -5.24 -29.40
N PRO A 4 18.16 -5.67 -28.28
CA PRO A 4 16.71 -5.68 -28.15
C PRO A 4 16.17 -4.24 -28.24
N PRO A 5 15.04 -4.02 -28.93
CA PRO A 5 14.44 -2.70 -29.04
C PRO A 5 14.00 -2.25 -27.65
N ILE A 6 14.50 -1.10 -27.21
CA ILE A 6 13.94 -0.34 -26.09
C ILE A 6 12.52 0.03 -26.53
N HIS A 7 11.51 -0.63 -25.98
CA HIS A 7 10.11 -0.35 -26.28
C HIS A 7 9.79 1.13 -26.02
N PRO A 8 9.37 1.91 -27.02
CA PRO A 8 8.67 3.16 -26.80
C PRO A 8 7.18 2.80 -26.67
N GLY A 9 6.72 2.52 -25.46
CA GLY A 9 5.33 2.13 -25.25
C GLY A 9 5.03 1.89 -23.78
N ALA A 10 4.16 2.74 -23.23
CA ALA A 10 3.64 2.74 -21.86
C ALA A 10 4.66 3.12 -20.77
N LEU A 11 5.12 4.37 -20.78
CA LEU A 11 5.38 5.02 -19.49
C LEU A 11 4.03 5.07 -18.77
N THR A 12 3.87 4.23 -17.74
CA THR A 12 2.80 4.31 -16.76
C THR A 12 2.65 5.77 -16.36
N GLN A 13 1.67 6.47 -16.91
CA GLN A 13 1.66 7.93 -16.87
C GLN A 13 1.37 8.36 -15.44
N HIS A 14 2.45 8.72 -14.73
CA HIS A 14 2.45 9.32 -13.42
C HIS A 14 1.34 10.39 -13.32
N LYS A 15 0.73 10.57 -12.14
CA LYS A 15 -0.34 11.55 -11.92
C LYS A 15 0.07 12.95 -12.40
N ILE A 16 1.34 13.29 -12.26
CA ILE A 16 2.00 14.46 -12.85
C ILE A 16 2.99 14.00 -13.93
N ASP A 17 2.90 14.59 -15.11
CA ASP A 17 3.86 14.37 -16.18
C ASP A 17 5.15 15.15 -15.94
N ARG A 18 6.13 14.50 -15.31
CA ARG A 18 7.42 15.12 -14.97
C ARG A 18 8.31 15.41 -16.18
N THR A 19 8.00 14.86 -17.36
CA THR A 19 8.79 15.14 -18.57
C THR A 19 8.41 16.47 -19.21
N ARG A 20 7.17 16.91 -18.96
CA ARG A 20 6.63 18.19 -19.45
C ARG A 20 6.41 19.23 -18.35
N SER A 21 6.46 18.83 -17.08
CA SER A 21 6.30 19.73 -15.93
C SER A 21 7.64 20.30 -15.49
N PHE A 22 7.64 21.59 -15.16
CA PHE A 22 8.80 22.30 -14.61
C PHE A 22 8.38 22.98 -13.30
N TRP A 23 9.27 22.97 -12.31
CA TRP A 23 9.10 23.69 -11.05
C TRP A 23 10.39 24.42 -10.73
N GLU A 24 10.31 25.71 -10.50
CA GLU A 24 11.48 26.54 -10.19
C GLU A 24 12.03 26.26 -8.79
N ARG A 25 11.14 25.98 -7.83
CA ARG A 25 11.51 25.76 -6.43
C ARG A 25 10.57 24.77 -5.76
N LEU A 26 11.13 23.75 -5.13
CA LEU A 26 10.41 22.80 -4.27
C LEU A 26 10.72 23.14 -2.81
N LEU A 27 9.68 23.37 -2.00
CA LEU A 27 9.83 23.67 -0.57
C LEU A 27 8.97 22.72 0.25
N GLU A 28 9.56 22.12 1.27
CA GLU A 28 8.84 21.32 2.26
C GLU A 28 8.12 22.24 3.25
N ARG A 29 6.85 21.95 3.54
CA ARG A 29 5.99 22.76 4.40
C ARG A 29 5.27 21.86 5.42
N PRO A 30 5.06 22.33 6.67
CA PRO A 30 4.37 21.56 7.70
C PRO A 30 2.88 21.41 7.35
N LEU A 31 2.38 20.17 7.37
CA LEU A 31 0.95 19.92 7.22
C LEU A 31 0.23 20.18 8.54
N ALA A 32 -1.06 20.50 8.46
CA ALA A 32 -1.92 20.58 9.63
C ALA A 32 -1.96 19.24 10.39
N ASP A 33 -2.07 19.29 11.72
CA ASP A 33 -2.13 18.08 12.54
C ASP A 33 -3.28 17.15 12.12
N GLY A 34 -2.98 15.85 12.01
CA GLY A 34 -3.94 14.82 11.60
C GLY A 34 -4.20 14.74 10.09
N TYR A 35 -3.62 15.64 9.29
CA TYR A 35 -3.73 15.60 7.84
C TYR A 35 -2.54 14.91 7.18
N SER A 36 -2.85 14.13 6.15
CA SER A 36 -1.88 13.62 5.18
C SER A 36 -2.37 13.99 3.79
N TYR A 37 -1.45 14.41 2.91
CA TYR A 37 -1.84 14.59 1.51
C TYR A 37 -2.04 13.21 0.87
N SER A 38 -3.22 13.00 0.28
CA SER A 38 -3.68 11.69 -0.16
C SER A 38 -2.96 11.22 -1.42
N GLN A 39 -2.49 12.14 -2.26
CA GLN A 39 -1.85 11.82 -3.54
C GLN A 39 -0.99 12.96 -4.08
N GLU A 40 -0.04 12.61 -4.95
CA GLU A 40 0.67 13.59 -5.78
C GLU A 40 -0.33 14.30 -6.72
N GLY A 41 -0.22 15.62 -6.83
CA GLY A 41 -1.11 16.50 -7.61
C GLY A 41 -2.25 17.14 -6.81
N ASP A 42 -2.45 16.78 -5.55
CA ASP A 42 -3.48 17.42 -4.70
C ASP A 42 -3.21 18.93 -4.56
N CYS A 43 -4.24 19.74 -4.73
CA CYS A 43 -4.17 21.18 -4.48
C CYS A 43 -4.03 21.43 -2.97
N ILE A 44 -3.00 22.19 -2.59
CA ILE A 44 -2.68 22.54 -1.22
C ILE A 44 -3.02 24.02 -0.99
N VAL A 45 -3.65 24.27 0.16
CA VAL A 45 -4.08 25.59 0.60
C VAL A 45 -3.44 25.92 1.94
N GLN A 46 -3.29 27.22 2.19
CA GLN A 46 -2.85 27.73 3.47
C GLN A 46 -4.03 27.74 4.44
N THR A 47 -3.83 27.23 5.65
CA THR A 47 -4.79 27.32 6.75
C THR A 47 -4.11 27.76 8.05
N ALA A 48 -4.89 28.28 8.98
CA ALA A 48 -4.41 28.62 10.32
C ALA A 48 -4.74 27.45 11.25
N GLN A 49 -3.74 26.91 11.95
CA GLN A 49 -4.01 25.94 13.01
C GLN A 49 -4.70 26.65 14.18
N ALA A 50 -5.92 26.23 14.50
CA ALA A 50 -6.67 26.78 15.62
C ALA A 50 -5.94 26.46 16.93
N GLY A 51 -5.54 27.51 17.66
CA GLY A 51 -4.85 27.41 18.96
C GLY A 51 -3.43 27.96 18.96
N ASP A 52 -2.68 27.84 17.85
CA ASP A 52 -1.24 28.13 17.84
C ASP A 52 -0.83 29.33 16.97
N ASN A 53 -1.75 29.93 16.21
CA ASN A 53 -1.45 31.03 15.25
C ASN A 53 -0.31 30.69 14.26
N VAL A 54 -0.08 29.40 14.00
CA VAL A 54 0.90 28.93 13.03
C VAL A 54 0.22 28.73 11.68
N ILE A 55 0.91 29.17 10.62
CA ILE A 55 0.53 28.86 9.25
C ILE A 55 0.86 27.40 8.98
N VAL A 56 -0.16 26.61 8.69
CA VAL A 56 -0.04 25.21 8.28
C VAL A 56 -0.69 25.02 6.91
N PHE A 57 -0.45 23.87 6.30
CA PHE A 57 -0.90 23.59 4.94
C PHE A 57 -1.81 22.37 4.95
N ASP A 58 -2.89 22.43 4.19
CA ASP A 58 -3.90 21.36 4.09
C ASP A 58 -4.36 21.19 2.64
N ARG A 59 -5.02 20.08 2.34
CA ARG A 59 -5.66 19.84 1.06
C ARG A 59 -6.87 20.77 0.90
N SER A 60 -7.02 21.34 -0.29
CA SER A 60 -8.21 22.13 -0.65
C SER A 60 -9.48 21.32 -0.43
N SER A 61 -10.44 21.91 0.28
CA SER A 61 -11.81 21.41 0.42
C SER A 61 -12.75 22.02 -0.62
N GLY A 62 -12.25 22.92 -1.48
CA GLY A 62 -13.01 23.55 -2.56
C GLY A 62 -13.99 24.62 -2.07
N VAL A 63 -13.76 25.20 -0.89
CA VAL A 63 -14.64 26.25 -0.33
C VAL A 63 -14.17 27.66 -0.72
N ALA A 64 -15.08 28.63 -0.64
CA ALA A 64 -14.75 30.02 -0.93
C ALA A 64 -13.71 30.57 0.08
N ASN A 65 -12.79 31.42 -0.42
CA ASN A 65 -11.71 32.08 0.34
C ASN A 65 -10.53 31.20 0.77
N GLU A 66 -10.37 29.99 0.21
CA GLU A 66 -9.12 29.24 0.35
C GLU A 66 -7.94 29.99 -0.30
N GLN A 67 -6.79 29.98 0.37
CA GLN A 67 -5.55 30.54 -0.17
C GLN A 67 -4.72 29.43 -0.81
N PHE A 68 -4.77 29.31 -2.13
CA PHE A 68 -3.98 28.32 -2.86
C PHE A 68 -2.47 28.57 -2.72
N VAL A 69 -1.73 27.52 -2.43
CA VAL A 69 -0.27 27.56 -2.20
C VAL A 69 0.48 26.81 -3.30
N GLY A 70 -0.07 25.71 -3.79
CA GLY A 70 0.58 24.87 -4.79
C GLY A 70 -0.03 23.48 -4.87
N CYS A 71 0.65 22.57 -5.56
CA CYS A 71 0.24 21.17 -5.65
C CYS A 71 1.25 20.26 -4.94
N ALA A 72 0.77 19.19 -4.32
CA ALA A 72 1.63 18.18 -3.71
C ALA A 72 2.48 17.49 -4.78
N ILE A 73 3.81 17.50 -4.63
CA ILE A 73 4.76 16.81 -5.51
C ILE A 73 5.65 15.93 -4.63
N SER A 74 5.98 14.72 -5.08
CA SER A 74 6.77 13.77 -4.30
C SER A 74 8.00 13.34 -5.09
N ASP A 75 9.22 13.56 -4.63
CA ASP A 75 10.41 13.21 -5.43
C ASP A 75 10.57 11.69 -5.64
N TYR A 76 9.97 10.87 -4.78
CA TYR A 76 9.92 9.41 -4.89
C TYR A 76 8.54 8.94 -5.35
N ARG A 77 8.52 7.91 -6.21
CA ARG A 77 7.29 7.19 -6.56
C ARG A 77 6.80 6.48 -5.29
N ARG A 78 5.64 6.90 -4.78
CA ARG A 78 4.97 6.18 -3.71
C ARG A 78 4.57 4.79 -4.22
N ILE A 79 4.92 3.75 -3.46
CA ILE A 79 4.60 2.36 -3.80
C ILE A 79 3.09 2.08 -3.64
N THR A 80 2.32 3.07 -3.20
CA THR A 80 0.87 3.00 -3.00
C THR A 80 0.05 3.56 -4.16
N ASP A 81 0.68 4.27 -5.11
CA ASP A 81 -0.01 5.13 -6.08
C ASP A 81 0.36 4.73 -7.52
N PHE A 82 -0.05 3.53 -7.93
CA PHE A 82 0.14 3.07 -9.31
C PHE A 82 -1.01 3.53 -10.19
N VAL A 83 -0.73 3.98 -11.41
CA VAL A 83 -1.75 4.39 -12.38
C VAL A 83 -1.87 3.27 -13.41
N GLU A 84 -3.09 2.81 -13.67
CA GLU A 84 -3.37 1.87 -14.77
C GLU A 84 -4.24 2.56 -15.81
N THR A 85 -4.04 2.17 -17.06
CA THR A 85 -4.85 2.59 -18.20
C THR A 85 -5.41 1.36 -18.89
N GLU A 86 -6.72 1.31 -19.05
CA GLU A 86 -7.44 0.21 -19.71
C GLU A 86 -8.38 0.76 -20.78
N SER A 87 -8.86 -0.13 -21.66
CA SER A 87 -9.93 0.15 -22.60
C SER A 87 -10.84 -1.07 -22.65
N THR A 88 -12.13 -0.85 -22.90
CA THR A 88 -13.10 -1.94 -22.92
C THR A 88 -14.27 -1.62 -23.83
N VAL A 89 -15.04 -2.64 -24.17
CA VAL A 89 -16.35 -2.49 -24.81
C VAL A 89 -17.39 -2.85 -23.76
N VAL A 90 -18.36 -1.96 -23.55
CA VAL A 90 -19.46 -2.22 -22.62
C VAL A 90 -20.25 -3.43 -23.13
N PRO A 91 -20.46 -4.49 -22.32
CA PRO A 91 -21.23 -5.65 -22.74
C PRO A 91 -22.60 -5.25 -23.29
N SER A 92 -23.06 -5.91 -24.35
CA SER A 92 -24.38 -5.63 -24.95
C SER A 92 -25.55 -6.27 -24.18
N VAL A 93 -25.24 -7.17 -23.24
CA VAL A 93 -26.19 -7.88 -22.39
C VAL A 93 -25.94 -7.47 -20.94
N ALA A 94 -27.01 -7.40 -20.14
CA ALA A 94 -26.92 -7.14 -18.71
C ALA A 94 -25.88 -8.06 -18.04
N ALA A 95 -25.03 -7.58 -17.13
CA ALA A 95 -25.23 -6.42 -16.27
C ALA A 95 -24.63 -5.06 -16.75
N TYR A 96 -24.09 -4.93 -17.97
CA TYR A 96 -23.39 -3.70 -18.42
C TYR A 96 -22.21 -3.30 -17.51
N THR A 97 -21.56 -4.29 -16.91
CA THR A 97 -20.45 -4.10 -15.98
C THR A 97 -19.12 -4.51 -16.58
N TYR A 98 -18.05 -3.87 -16.12
CA TYR A 98 -16.67 -4.22 -16.45
C TYR A 98 -15.85 -4.31 -15.17
N GLN A 99 -15.09 -5.39 -15.00
CA GLN A 99 -14.17 -5.55 -13.88
C GLN A 99 -12.81 -4.97 -14.27
N LEU A 100 -12.34 -3.98 -13.51
CA LEU A 100 -10.98 -3.47 -13.65
C LEU A 100 -9.96 -4.57 -13.38
N LYS A 101 -8.81 -4.50 -14.04
CA LYS A 101 -7.70 -5.44 -13.85
C LYS A 101 -7.22 -5.50 -12.40
N HIS A 102 -7.19 -4.35 -11.70
CA HIS A 102 -6.82 -4.27 -10.29
C HIS A 102 -8.06 -4.03 -9.41
N THR A 103 -8.19 -4.83 -8.34
CA THR A 103 -9.37 -4.84 -7.45
C THR A 103 -9.28 -3.89 -6.26
N THR A 104 -8.19 -3.13 -6.17
CA THR A 104 -7.89 -2.15 -5.13
C THR A 104 -7.75 -0.72 -5.68
N PRO A 105 -8.73 -0.23 -6.47
CA PRO A 105 -8.64 1.12 -7.00
C PRO A 105 -8.87 2.17 -5.90
N VAL A 106 -8.23 3.33 -6.04
CA VAL A 106 -8.37 4.47 -5.14
C VAL A 106 -9.57 5.32 -5.58
N ALA A 107 -10.53 5.50 -4.67
CA ALA A 107 -11.73 6.29 -4.93
C ALA A 107 -11.40 7.72 -5.40
N GLY A 108 -12.20 8.26 -6.32
CA GLY A 108 -12.04 9.61 -6.84
C GLY A 108 -10.84 9.82 -7.78
N THR A 109 -10.17 8.74 -8.22
CA THR A 109 -9.04 8.83 -9.16
C THR A 109 -9.38 8.37 -10.57
N PHE A 110 -10.65 8.03 -10.83
CA PHE A 110 -11.12 7.50 -12.09
C PHE A 110 -11.30 8.60 -13.13
N PHE A 111 -10.88 8.32 -14.35
CA PHE A 111 -11.13 9.14 -15.52
C PHE A 111 -11.51 8.21 -16.67
N LEU A 112 -12.75 8.32 -17.12
CA LEU A 112 -13.29 7.51 -18.21
C LEU A 112 -13.65 8.41 -19.40
N GLN A 113 -13.29 7.95 -20.59
CA GLN A 113 -13.57 8.62 -21.85
C GLN A 113 -13.99 7.59 -22.89
N ASP A 114 -15.06 7.88 -23.62
CA ASP A 114 -15.52 7.00 -24.70
C ASP A 114 -14.72 7.19 -26.00
N SER A 115 -14.98 6.37 -27.01
CA SER A 115 -14.30 6.46 -28.31
C SER A 115 -14.58 7.74 -29.10
N THR A 116 -15.60 8.52 -28.70
CA THR A 116 -15.91 9.83 -29.31
C THR A 116 -15.18 10.98 -28.62
N GLY A 117 -14.51 10.70 -27.51
CA GLY A 117 -13.80 11.68 -26.70
C GLY A 117 -14.66 12.34 -25.63
N THR A 118 -15.87 11.83 -25.39
CA THR A 118 -16.73 12.31 -24.30
C THR A 118 -16.20 11.80 -22.96
N VAL A 119 -15.87 12.73 -22.06
CA VAL A 119 -15.53 12.40 -20.67
C VAL A 119 -16.80 12.03 -19.92
N MET A 120 -16.77 10.90 -19.22
CA MET A 120 -17.90 10.40 -18.44
C MET A 120 -17.89 10.94 -17.01
N THR A 121 -19.07 11.03 -16.41
CA THR A 121 -19.28 11.54 -15.04
C THR A 121 -19.30 10.38 -14.04
N ASP A 122 -18.49 10.48 -12.98
CA ASP A 122 -18.50 9.53 -11.86
C ASP A 122 -19.68 9.82 -10.92
N VAL A 123 -20.54 8.83 -10.68
CA VAL A 123 -21.66 8.91 -9.72
C VAL A 123 -21.52 7.93 -8.55
N SER A 124 -20.32 7.40 -8.31
CA SER A 124 -20.05 6.44 -7.24
C SER A 124 -20.39 7.00 -5.84
N PRO A 125 -20.96 6.18 -4.93
CA PRO A 125 -21.32 4.76 -5.06
C PRO A 125 -22.73 4.52 -5.65
N GLY A 126 -23.35 5.52 -6.28
CA GLY A 126 -24.69 5.43 -6.87
C GLY A 126 -24.77 4.58 -8.16
N ALA A 127 -25.96 4.53 -8.74
CA ALA A 127 -26.19 3.88 -10.04
C ALA A 127 -26.24 4.94 -11.15
N PRO A 128 -25.63 4.69 -12.33
CA PRO A 128 -25.74 5.59 -13.48
C PRO A 128 -27.19 5.78 -13.92
N ALA A 129 -27.66 7.02 -13.93
CA ALA A 129 -29.00 7.42 -14.37
C ALA A 129 -29.00 8.04 -15.78
N ALA A 130 -27.85 8.53 -16.25
CA ALA A 130 -27.68 9.11 -17.58
C ALA A 130 -26.63 8.37 -18.42
N VAL A 131 -26.74 8.53 -19.76
CA VAL A 131 -25.93 7.82 -20.76
C VAL A 131 -24.41 7.97 -20.54
N ASN A 132 -23.95 9.13 -20.08
CA ASN A 132 -22.53 9.42 -19.88
C ASN A 132 -22.10 9.32 -18.41
N GLU A 133 -22.86 8.61 -17.58
CA GLU A 133 -22.51 8.34 -16.18
C GLU A 133 -21.95 6.92 -16.01
N TYR A 134 -21.08 6.75 -15.03
CA TYR A 134 -20.57 5.47 -14.57
C TYR A 134 -20.46 5.46 -13.05
N SER A 135 -20.46 4.28 -12.46
CA SER A 135 -20.09 4.11 -11.04
C SER A 135 -19.08 2.99 -10.87
N VAL A 136 -18.29 3.07 -9.82
CA VAL A 136 -17.24 2.10 -9.49
C VAL A 136 -17.42 1.67 -8.05
N SER A 137 -17.49 0.35 -7.85
CA SER A 137 -17.48 -0.24 -6.51
C SER A 137 -16.08 -0.23 -5.91
N VAL A 138 -16.00 -0.44 -4.58
CA VAL A 138 -14.71 -0.55 -3.86
C VAL A 138 -13.81 -1.66 -4.45
N GLY A 139 -14.40 -2.72 -5.02
CA GLY A 139 -13.66 -3.83 -5.64
C GLY A 139 -13.27 -3.60 -7.11
N GLY A 140 -13.49 -2.40 -7.66
CA GLY A 140 -13.16 -2.08 -9.05
C GLY A 140 -14.15 -2.63 -10.09
N LEU A 141 -15.38 -2.98 -9.68
CA LEU A 141 -16.45 -3.24 -10.64
C LEU A 141 -17.03 -1.91 -11.14
N VAL A 142 -16.82 -1.60 -12.42
CA VAL A 142 -17.38 -0.44 -13.11
C VAL A 142 -18.75 -0.82 -13.66
N THR A 143 -19.76 0.01 -13.39
CA THR A 143 -21.12 -0.12 -13.91
C THR A 143 -21.41 1.03 -14.86
N PHE A 144 -21.88 0.71 -16.06
CA PHE A 144 -22.27 1.69 -17.07
C PHE A 144 -23.79 1.81 -17.19
N HIS A 145 -24.26 2.94 -17.69
CA HIS A 145 -25.66 3.08 -18.09
C HIS A 145 -25.98 2.12 -19.26
N SER A 146 -27.16 1.50 -19.23
CA SER A 146 -27.58 0.48 -20.22
C SER A 146 -27.54 0.97 -21.67
N ALA A 147 -27.78 2.27 -21.91
CA ALA A 147 -27.68 2.89 -23.23
C ALA A 147 -26.25 2.95 -23.80
N LYS A 148 -25.20 2.67 -23.02
CA LYS A 148 -23.82 2.49 -23.51
C LYS A 148 -23.52 1.05 -23.93
N ALA A 149 -24.49 0.14 -23.91
CA ALA A 149 -24.33 -1.23 -24.40
C ALA A 149 -23.68 -1.27 -25.79
N GLY A 150 -22.57 -2.01 -25.92
CA GLY A 150 -21.80 -2.13 -27.16
C GLY A 150 -20.91 -0.93 -27.52
N ALA A 151 -20.92 0.14 -26.72
CA ALA A 151 -20.03 1.27 -26.92
C ALA A 151 -18.60 0.95 -26.45
N THR A 152 -17.61 1.49 -27.14
CA THR A 152 -16.20 1.39 -26.75
C THR A 152 -15.84 2.51 -25.79
N ILE A 153 -15.35 2.15 -24.62
CA ILE A 153 -14.67 3.04 -23.68
C ILE A 153 -13.19 3.02 -24.03
N SER A 154 -12.72 4.12 -24.62
CA SER A 154 -11.37 4.21 -25.19
C SER A 154 -10.29 4.36 -24.14
N LEU A 155 -10.63 4.97 -23.00
CA LEU A 155 -9.70 5.23 -21.91
C LEU A 155 -10.42 5.09 -20.57
N ILE A 156 -9.92 4.18 -19.74
CA ILE A 156 -10.22 4.05 -18.32
C ILE A 156 -8.89 4.25 -17.60
N ARG A 157 -8.68 5.42 -16.99
CA ARG A 157 -7.49 5.72 -16.18
C ARG A 157 -7.88 5.74 -14.72
N TYR A 158 -7.12 5.06 -13.87
CA TYR A 158 -7.36 5.06 -12.42
C TYR A 158 -6.08 4.82 -11.64
N THR A 159 -6.09 5.19 -10.36
CA THR A 159 -5.02 4.82 -9.43
C THR A 159 -5.41 3.57 -8.66
N TYR A 160 -4.47 2.68 -8.40
CA TYR A 160 -4.67 1.51 -7.55
C TYR A 160 -3.53 1.35 -6.55
N THR A 161 -3.84 0.72 -5.42
CA THR A 161 -2.86 0.30 -4.44
C THR A 161 -2.47 -1.14 -4.74
N PRO A 162 -1.24 -1.41 -5.22
CA PRO A 162 -0.84 -2.76 -5.60
C PRO A 162 -0.83 -3.68 -4.39
N THR A 163 -1.21 -4.93 -4.62
CA THR A 163 -1.10 -6.01 -3.64
C THR A 163 0.37 -6.35 -3.38
N VAL A 164 0.64 -6.98 -2.24
CA VAL A 164 1.97 -7.50 -1.90
C VAL A 164 2.53 -8.40 -3.00
N ALA A 165 1.69 -9.25 -3.60
CA ALA A 165 2.12 -10.18 -4.64
C ALA A 165 2.57 -9.42 -5.90
N GLU A 166 1.82 -8.39 -6.32
CA GLU A 166 2.18 -7.54 -7.45
C GLU A 166 3.46 -6.75 -7.17
N LEU A 167 3.64 -6.23 -5.96
CA LEU A 167 4.85 -5.53 -5.56
C LEU A 167 6.09 -6.43 -5.60
N ASN A 168 5.98 -7.67 -5.11
CA ASN A 168 7.08 -8.63 -5.16
C ASN A 168 7.43 -9.05 -6.60
N ALA A 169 6.45 -9.10 -7.50
CA ALA A 169 6.66 -9.40 -8.91
C ALA A 169 7.31 -8.23 -9.67
N LEU A 170 6.93 -6.98 -9.34
CA LEU A 170 7.43 -5.77 -10.00
C LEU A 170 8.80 -5.32 -9.46
N PHE A 171 8.99 -5.43 -8.16
CA PHE A 171 10.21 -5.04 -7.47
C PHE A 171 10.80 -6.29 -6.83
N TYR A 172 11.62 -7.01 -7.60
CA TYR A 172 12.42 -8.11 -7.09
C TYR A 172 13.12 -7.67 -5.81
N GLN A 173 12.68 -8.18 -4.66
CA GLN A 173 13.32 -7.85 -3.40
C GLN A 173 14.67 -8.56 -3.36
N ARG A 174 15.70 -7.83 -2.93
CA ARG A 174 16.99 -8.46 -2.62
C ARG A 174 16.76 -9.35 -1.38
N PRO A 175 17.14 -10.63 -1.41
CA PRO A 175 16.95 -11.55 -0.28
C PRO A 175 17.79 -11.20 0.96
N LEU A 176 18.60 -10.14 0.91
CA LEU A 176 19.66 -9.85 1.87
C LEU A 176 19.37 -8.67 2.81
N VAL A 177 18.28 -7.91 2.62
CA VAL A 177 17.93 -6.81 3.52
C VAL A 177 16.42 -6.78 3.75
N ALA A 178 15.98 -7.32 4.88
CA ALA A 178 14.59 -7.18 5.33
C ALA A 178 14.27 -5.69 5.53
N GLN A 179 13.30 -5.15 4.78
CA GLN A 179 12.86 -3.77 4.99
C GLN A 179 12.00 -3.70 6.27
N GLY A 180 12.22 -2.65 7.06
CA GLY A 180 11.55 -2.42 8.34
C GLY A 180 10.01 -2.38 8.25
N GLN A 181 9.39 -2.72 9.37
CA GLN A 181 7.99 -3.10 9.60
C GLN A 181 6.92 -2.09 9.13
N THR A 182 7.26 -0.85 8.79
CA THR A 182 6.29 0.21 8.47
C THR A 182 5.86 0.28 7.01
N ARG A 183 6.50 -0.44 6.09
CA ARG A 183 6.29 -0.22 4.65
C ARG A 183 5.20 -1.09 4.01
N LEU A 184 4.85 -2.24 4.59
CA LEU A 184 3.95 -3.24 3.96
C LEU A 184 3.06 -4.06 4.93
N ALA A 185 2.92 -3.66 6.20
CA ALA A 185 2.24 -4.46 7.23
C ALA A 185 2.77 -5.92 7.33
N GLN A 186 4.05 -6.11 7.06
CA GLN A 186 4.74 -7.40 7.13
C GLN A 186 5.76 -7.40 8.26
N VAL A 187 5.91 -8.56 8.89
CA VAL A 187 6.94 -8.80 9.91
C VAL A 187 7.96 -9.79 9.35
N PRO A 188 9.25 -9.43 9.29
CA PRO A 188 10.28 -10.41 8.97
C PRO A 188 10.39 -11.42 10.12
N VAL A 189 10.26 -12.71 9.81
CA VAL A 189 10.35 -13.80 10.78
C VAL A 189 11.67 -14.54 10.53
N ALA A 190 12.53 -14.63 11.55
CA ALA A 190 13.73 -15.44 11.48
C ALA A 190 13.35 -16.92 11.53
N THR A 191 13.63 -17.66 10.45
CA THR A 191 13.31 -19.09 10.30
C THR A 191 14.54 -19.92 9.97
N GLY A 192 14.52 -21.21 10.30
CA GLY A 192 15.64 -22.13 10.15
C GLY A 192 16.39 -22.27 11.47
N HIS A 193 17.68 -22.59 11.43
CA HIS A 193 18.52 -22.58 12.62
C HIS A 193 18.85 -21.13 13.00
N CYS A 194 18.39 -20.70 14.17
CA CYS A 194 18.54 -19.34 14.65
C CYS A 194 18.99 -19.33 16.11
N GLU A 195 19.85 -18.38 16.45
CA GLU A 195 20.19 -18.04 17.82
C GLU A 195 19.77 -16.59 18.06
N ILE A 196 18.92 -16.37 19.06
CA ILE A 196 18.39 -15.05 19.41
C ILE A 196 18.69 -14.76 20.87
N PHE A 197 19.19 -13.55 21.12
CA PHE A 197 19.34 -12.96 22.44
C PHE A 197 18.29 -11.85 22.57
N THR A 198 17.33 -12.00 23.48
CA THR A 198 16.16 -11.11 23.55
C THR A 198 15.79 -10.74 24.98
N THR A 199 15.24 -9.54 25.15
CA THR A 199 14.55 -9.12 26.39
C THR A 199 13.07 -9.46 26.38
N GLN A 200 12.55 -10.03 25.28
CA GLN A 200 11.14 -10.41 25.12
C GLN A 200 10.87 -11.82 25.67
N TYR A 201 11.07 -11.98 26.97
CA TYR A 201 10.74 -13.19 27.72
C TYR A 201 9.90 -12.85 28.95
N ASP A 202 9.22 -13.85 29.50
CA ASP A 202 8.41 -13.71 30.71
C ASP A 202 9.31 -13.72 31.95
N THR A 203 9.58 -12.54 32.50
CA THR A 203 10.44 -12.36 33.68
C THR A 203 9.86 -12.98 34.96
N SER A 204 8.59 -13.37 34.97
CA SER A 204 7.98 -14.09 36.10
C SER A 204 8.36 -15.57 36.15
N LYS A 205 8.96 -16.10 35.07
CA LYS A 205 9.34 -17.51 34.94
C LYS A 205 10.84 -17.70 35.18
N THR A 206 11.18 -18.88 35.69
CA THR A 206 12.58 -19.30 35.84
C THR A 206 13.01 -20.09 34.61
N TYR A 207 14.19 -19.75 34.07
CA TYR A 207 14.81 -20.41 32.93
C TYR A 207 16.07 -21.16 33.38
N ALA A 208 16.41 -22.24 32.69
CA ALA A 208 17.64 -23.00 32.89
C ALA A 208 18.28 -23.33 31.54
N ILE A 209 19.61 -23.36 31.48
CA ILE A 209 20.34 -23.72 30.26
C ILE A 209 19.94 -25.14 29.83
N GLY A 210 19.67 -25.32 28.54
CA GLY A 210 19.21 -26.59 27.95
C GLY A 210 17.71 -26.88 28.14
N ALA A 211 16.98 -26.04 28.88
CA ALA A 211 15.53 -26.20 29.02
C ALA A 211 14.80 -25.86 27.72
N ARG A 212 13.68 -26.55 27.47
CA ARG A 212 12.77 -26.24 26.36
C ARG A 212 12.09 -24.90 26.60
N VAL A 213 11.81 -24.21 25.51
CA VAL A 213 11.14 -22.91 25.51
C VAL A 213 9.78 -23.03 24.81
N TYR A 214 8.82 -22.23 25.25
CA TYR A 214 7.45 -22.21 24.74
C TYR A 214 7.03 -20.77 24.38
N THR A 215 5.99 -20.63 23.56
CA THR A 215 5.40 -19.32 23.22
C THR A 215 4.32 -18.93 24.23
N GLY A 216 4.57 -17.87 24.99
CA GLY A 216 3.69 -17.37 26.04
C GLY A 216 2.80 -16.20 25.59
N ALA A 217 2.08 -15.63 26.56
CA ALA A 217 1.24 -14.46 26.34
C ALA A 217 2.03 -13.29 25.74
N SER A 218 1.36 -12.50 24.88
CA SER A 218 1.94 -11.35 24.19
C SER A 218 3.18 -11.67 23.35
N GLY A 219 3.35 -12.93 22.90
CA GLY A 219 4.45 -13.34 22.02
C GLY A 219 5.81 -13.47 22.73
N LYS A 220 5.84 -13.55 24.05
CA LYS A 220 7.08 -13.71 24.83
C LYS A 220 7.49 -15.18 24.96
N PHE A 221 8.78 -15.44 25.11
CA PHE A 221 9.24 -16.77 25.50
C PHE A 221 8.84 -17.10 26.94
N THR A 222 8.45 -18.35 27.21
CA THR A 222 8.06 -18.84 28.55
C THR A 222 8.54 -20.29 28.76
N THR A 223 8.50 -20.76 30.00
CA THR A 223 8.74 -22.17 30.37
C THR A 223 7.45 -22.94 30.68
N ASP A 224 6.29 -22.30 30.48
CA ASP A 224 5.00 -22.96 30.68
C ASP A 224 4.75 -24.06 29.65
N THR A 225 4.50 -25.27 30.11
CA THR A 225 4.33 -26.46 29.26
C THR A 225 2.93 -26.58 28.65
N THR A 226 1.98 -25.75 29.08
CA THR A 226 0.64 -25.68 28.45
C THR A 226 0.63 -24.84 27.17
N ALA A 227 1.73 -24.14 26.88
CA ALA A 227 1.90 -23.32 25.69
C ALA A 227 2.43 -24.11 24.47
N VAL A 228 2.44 -23.49 23.29
CA VAL A 228 3.01 -24.12 22.08
C VAL A 228 4.53 -24.21 22.22
N ALA A 229 5.06 -25.43 22.11
CA ALA A 229 6.49 -25.71 22.21
C ALA A 229 7.25 -25.06 21.04
N VAL A 230 8.31 -24.32 21.37
CA VAL A 230 9.32 -23.88 20.41
C VAL A 230 10.27 -25.06 20.19
N ALA A 231 10.61 -25.34 18.94
CA ALA A 231 11.64 -26.33 18.60
C ALA A 231 13.04 -25.77 18.90
N GLY A 232 13.31 -25.51 20.18
CA GLY A 232 14.51 -24.81 20.65
C GLY A 232 14.75 -24.95 22.15
N VAL A 233 15.93 -24.53 22.57
CA VAL A 233 16.41 -24.59 23.97
C VAL A 233 17.08 -23.30 24.38
N VAL A 234 17.10 -23.04 25.69
CA VAL A 234 17.83 -21.92 26.29
C VAL A 234 19.34 -22.17 26.20
N ILE A 235 20.10 -21.20 25.70
CA ILE A 235 21.57 -21.24 25.58
C ILE A 235 22.28 -20.23 26.48
N SER A 236 21.60 -19.18 26.92
CA SER A 236 22.13 -18.19 27.87
C SER A 236 21.03 -17.67 28.79
N LEU A 237 21.38 -17.38 30.05
CA LEU A 237 20.46 -16.88 31.06
C LEU A 237 20.65 -15.38 31.30
N PRO A 238 19.56 -14.63 31.52
CA PRO A 238 19.64 -13.25 31.96
C PRO A 238 20.33 -13.13 33.33
N SER A 239 21.13 -12.09 33.48
CA SER A 239 21.84 -11.70 34.69
C SER A 239 21.78 -10.18 34.87
N VAL A 240 22.27 -9.69 36.01
CA VAL A 240 22.38 -8.24 36.27
C VAL A 240 23.33 -7.53 35.29
N SER A 241 24.30 -8.24 34.72
CA SER A 241 25.26 -7.71 33.75
C SER A 241 24.86 -7.93 32.29
N ASP A 242 23.94 -8.86 32.02
CA ASP A 242 23.44 -9.20 30.69
C ASP A 242 21.95 -9.53 30.78
N VAL A 243 21.08 -8.61 30.37
CA VAL A 243 19.63 -8.73 30.54
C VAL A 243 18.97 -9.67 29.52
N PHE A 244 19.72 -10.21 28.55
CA PHE A 244 19.17 -10.98 27.44
C PHE A 244 19.03 -12.47 27.77
N LEU A 245 17.90 -13.07 27.40
CA LEU A 245 17.72 -14.52 27.34
C LEU A 245 18.21 -15.01 25.97
N GLY A 246 19.15 -15.95 25.96
CA GLY A 246 19.62 -16.60 24.73
C GLY A 246 18.81 -17.86 24.43
N VAL A 247 18.24 -17.97 23.23
CA VAL A 247 17.50 -19.13 22.76
C VAL A 247 18.03 -19.56 21.39
N THR A 248 18.36 -20.85 21.25
CA THR A 248 18.60 -21.48 19.95
C THR A 248 17.35 -22.24 19.53
N TYR A 249 16.92 -22.10 18.29
CA TYR A 249 15.76 -22.81 17.77
C TYR A 249 15.94 -23.18 16.30
N ASN A 250 15.22 -24.22 15.87
CA ASN A 250 15.18 -24.64 14.48
C ASN A 250 13.73 -24.76 13.99
N THR A 251 13.26 -23.77 13.25
CA THR A 251 11.93 -23.85 12.60
C THR A 251 12.09 -24.45 11.21
N ARG A 252 11.52 -25.63 10.96
CA ARG A 252 11.40 -26.11 9.58
C ARG A 252 10.48 -25.20 8.78
N VAL A 253 10.84 -24.93 7.53
CA VAL A 253 9.91 -24.40 6.51
C VAL A 253 8.69 -25.34 6.48
N PRO A 254 7.44 -24.85 6.49
CA PRO A 254 6.26 -25.70 6.40
C PRO A 254 6.34 -26.53 5.11
N GLY A 255 6.59 -27.84 5.20
CA GLY A 255 6.66 -28.69 4.01
C GLY A 255 7.45 -30.01 4.07
N ALA A 256 8.13 -30.40 5.15
CA ALA A 256 8.80 -31.72 5.16
C ALA A 256 8.83 -32.43 6.53
N MET A 257 8.05 -33.50 6.57
CA MET A 257 7.89 -34.68 7.45
C MET A 257 8.65 -34.81 8.79
N THR A 258 7.85 -35.25 9.76
CA THR A 258 8.12 -36.07 10.96
C THR A 258 9.33 -37.00 10.89
N PHE A 259 10.07 -37.05 12.01
CA PHE A 259 10.44 -38.28 12.71
C PHE A 259 10.31 -38.04 14.21
#